data_AF-A0A521NF12-F1
#
_entry.id   AF-A0A521NF12-F1
#
_cell.length_a   1.000
_cell.length_b   1.000
_cell.length_c   1.000
_cell.angle_alpha   90.00
_cell.angle_beta   90.00
_cell.angle_gamma   90.00
#
_symmetry.space_group_name_H-M   'P 1'
#
loop_
_entity.id
_entity.type
_entity.pdbx_description
1 polymer ?
#
loop_
_entity_poly.entity_id
_entity_poly.type
_entity_poly.pdbx_seq_one_letter_code
_entity_poly.pdbx_strand_id
1 'polypeptide(L)'
;MTDHPAIELNRLREIGWIAWDPIGLADTDCPRDEYDAYLLQAVSRLRQGQPVDAVSSYLVDIASQHMGLGPSTSSSRAASDRTAKLISEYLGNFPAGPLKVR
;
A
#
# COMPACT_ATOMS: atom_id res chain seq x y z
N MET A 1 13.23 19.55 18.13
CA MET A 1 13.16 18.71 16.91
C MET A 1 12.46 17.42 17.28
N THR A 2 11.21 17.22 16.88
CA THR A 2 10.52 15.95 17.10
C THR A 2 11.08 14.92 16.12
N ASP A 3 11.90 14.01 16.65
CA ASP A 3 12.37 12.84 15.92
C ASP A 3 11.20 11.85 15.82
N HIS A 4 10.45 11.97 14.73
CA HIS A 4 9.39 11.03 14.41
C HIS A 4 10.00 9.70 13.95
N PRO A 5 9.42 8.56 14.34
CA PRO A 5 9.81 7.26 13.80
C PRO A 5 9.69 7.28 12.27
N ALA A 6 10.59 6.57 11.62
CA ALA A 6 10.58 6.45 10.17
C ALA A 6 10.17 5.06 9.73
N ILE A 7 9.30 5.02 8.73
CA ILE A 7 9.06 3.81 7.96
C ILE A 7 10.04 3.74 6.81
N GLU A 8 10.44 2.52 6.48
CA GLU A 8 11.36 2.22 5.41
C GLU A 8 10.56 2.07 4.11
N LEU A 9 10.80 2.93 3.13
CA LEU A 9 10.09 2.87 1.84
C LEU A 9 10.29 1.53 1.15
N ASN A 10 11.50 0.96 1.25
CA ASN A 10 11.81 -0.36 0.71
C ASN A 10 10.93 -1.47 1.30
N ARG A 11 10.54 -1.36 2.58
CA ARG A 11 9.65 -2.34 3.20
C ARG A 11 8.22 -2.23 2.66
N LEU A 12 7.75 -1.01 2.40
CA LEU A 12 6.46 -0.79 1.74
C LEU A 12 6.46 -1.37 0.32
N ARG A 13 7.53 -1.12 -0.43
CA ARG A 13 7.71 -1.68 -1.77
C ARG A 13 7.62 -3.20 -1.74
N GLU A 14 8.36 -3.88 -0.85
CA GLU A 14 8.27 -5.34 -0.70
C GLU A 14 6.83 -5.82 -0.50
N ILE A 15 6.05 -5.15 0.35
CA ILE A 15 4.63 -5.48 0.56
C ILE A 15 3.83 -5.30 -0.74
N GLY A 16 3.98 -4.17 -1.43
CA GLY A 16 3.26 -3.88 -2.67
C GLY A 16 3.59 -4.88 -3.79
N TRP A 17 4.88 -5.17 -3.99
CA TRP A 17 5.36 -6.10 -5.01
C TRP A 17 4.93 -7.55 -4.74
N ILE A 18 4.89 -7.99 -3.47
CA ILE A 18 4.52 -9.37 -3.12
C ILE A 18 3.00 -9.58 -3.08
N ALA A 19 2.25 -8.58 -2.60
CA ALA A 19 0.85 -8.77 -2.24
C ALA A 19 -0.15 -8.08 -3.17
N TRP A 20 0.25 -7.02 -3.88
CA TRP A 20 -0.68 -6.21 -4.67
C TRP A 20 -0.49 -6.38 -6.17
N ASP A 21 0.75 -6.20 -6.67
CA ASP A 21 1.20 -6.19 -8.07
C ASP A 21 0.08 -6.37 -9.13
N PRO A 22 -0.82 -5.37 -9.29
CA PRO A 22 -2.06 -5.55 -10.05
C PRO A 22 -1.83 -5.64 -11.55
N ILE A 23 -0.69 -5.12 -12.03
CA ILE A 23 -0.29 -5.12 -13.44
C ILE A 23 0.80 -6.16 -13.75
N GLY A 24 1.23 -6.96 -12.77
CA GLY A 24 2.11 -8.11 -13.00
C GLY A 24 3.52 -7.73 -13.44
N LEU A 25 4.12 -6.74 -12.78
CA LEU A 25 5.44 -6.22 -13.14
C LEU A 25 6.59 -6.92 -12.42
N ALA A 26 6.33 -7.84 -11.49
CA ALA A 26 7.36 -8.44 -10.64
C ALA A 26 8.52 -9.10 -11.41
N ASP A 27 8.26 -9.63 -12.61
CA ASP A 27 9.24 -10.29 -13.48
C ASP A 27 9.78 -9.38 -14.61
N THR A 28 9.61 -8.06 -14.48
CA THR A 28 10.02 -7.08 -15.50
C THR A 28 11.12 -6.15 -14.99
N ASP A 29 11.79 -5.45 -15.91
CA ASP A 29 12.77 -4.39 -15.59
C ASP A 29 12.08 -3.06 -15.20
N CYS A 30 10.81 -3.10 -14.77
CA CYS A 30 10.08 -1.90 -14.39
C CYS A 30 10.68 -1.26 -13.12
N PRO A 31 10.71 0.08 -13.01
CA PRO A 31 11.16 0.75 -11.81
C PRO A 31 10.44 0.26 -10.55
N ARG A 32 11.22 -0.01 -9.49
CA ARG A 32 10.71 -0.53 -8.21
C ARG A 32 9.82 0.45 -7.45
N ASP A 33 9.80 1.71 -7.86
CA ASP A 33 9.05 2.83 -7.27
C ASP A 33 7.68 3.04 -7.92
N GLU A 34 7.30 2.26 -8.93
CA GLU A 34 6.01 2.35 -9.65
C GLU A 34 4.80 2.42 -8.72
N TYR A 35 4.84 1.69 -7.60
CA TYR A 35 3.74 1.61 -6.65
C TYR A 35 3.85 2.56 -5.45
N ASP A 36 4.94 3.31 -5.31
CA ASP A 36 5.26 4.06 -4.09
C ASP A 36 4.17 5.06 -3.72
N ALA A 37 3.70 5.84 -4.68
CA ALA A 37 2.68 6.87 -4.43
C ALA A 37 1.40 6.27 -3.85
N TYR A 38 0.96 5.12 -4.37
CA TYR A 38 -0.25 4.45 -3.90
C TYR A 38 -0.07 3.84 -2.51
N LEU A 39 1.09 3.21 -2.26
CA LEU A 39 1.43 2.62 -0.96
C LEU A 39 1.58 3.69 0.12
N LEU A 40 2.20 4.82 -0.19
CA LEU A 40 2.33 5.97 0.71
C LEU A 40 0.96 6.58 1.03
N GLN A 41 0.06 6.67 0.04
CA GLN A 41 -1.31 7.10 0.28
C GLN A 41 -2.08 6.12 1.16
N ALA A 42 -1.90 4.81 0.99
CA ALA A 42 -2.48 3.78 1.87
C ALA A 42 -1.98 3.92 3.32
N VAL A 43 -0.68 4.13 3.50
CA VAL A 43 -0.09 4.43 4.82
C VAL A 43 -0.71 5.68 5.44
N SER A 44 -0.81 6.77 4.68
CA SER A 44 -1.41 8.02 5.16
C SER A 44 -2.85 7.82 5.63
N ARG A 45 -3.65 7.06 4.86
CA ARG A 45 -5.04 6.74 5.20
C ARG A 45 -5.15 5.94 6.51
N LEU A 46 -4.34 4.89 6.68
CA LEU A 46 -4.30 4.10 7.91
C LEU A 46 -3.86 4.96 9.11
N ARG A 47 -2.87 5.84 8.91
CA ARG A 47 -2.40 6.77 9.96
C ARG A 47 -3.42 7.81 10.37
N GLN A 48 -4.33 8.17 9.47
CA GLN A 48 -5.47 9.04 9.76
C GLN A 48 -6.63 8.28 10.43
N GLY A 49 -6.47 6.99 10.74
CA GLY A 49 -7.49 6.17 11.41
C GLY A 49 -8.54 5.60 10.46
N GLN A 50 -8.30 5.61 9.14
CA GLN A 50 -9.20 4.90 8.22
C GLN A 50 -9.11 3.38 8.47
N PRO A 51 -10.24 2.65 8.42
CA PRO A 51 -10.23 1.21 8.60
C PRO A 51 -9.55 0.52 7.43
N VAL A 52 -9.01 -0.67 7.68
CA VAL A 52 -8.33 -1.51 6.67
C VAL A 52 -9.21 -1.74 5.45
N ASP A 53 -10.52 -1.96 5.63
CA ASP A 53 -11.47 -2.16 4.53
C ASP A 53 -11.59 -0.95 3.61
N ALA A 54 -11.50 0.27 4.16
CA ALA A 54 -11.52 1.49 3.35
C ALA A 54 -10.22 1.65 2.55
N VAL A 55 -9.07 1.26 3.12
CA VAL A 55 -7.78 1.28 2.42
C VAL A 55 -7.68 0.18 1.36
N SER A 56 -8.25 -1.00 1.63
CA SER A 56 -8.42 -2.06 0.65
C SER A 56 -9.27 -1.58 -0.53
N SER A 57 -10.41 -0.94 -0.26
CA SER A 57 -11.28 -0.36 -1.29
C SER A 57 -10.55 0.70 -2.13
N TYR A 58 -9.73 1.53 -1.49
CA TYR A 58 -8.87 2.49 -2.20
C TYR A 58 -7.89 1.79 -3.16
N LEU A 59 -7.23 0.71 -2.75
CA LEU A 59 -6.31 -0.04 -3.62
C LEU A 59 -7.04 -0.71 -4.80
N VAL A 60 -8.26 -1.21 -4.57
CA VAL A 60 -9.13 -1.75 -5.62
C VAL A 60 -9.51 -0.66 -6.64
N ASP A 61 -9.85 0.53 -6.17
CA ASP A 61 -10.20 1.65 -7.02
C ASP A 61 -9.01 2.14 -7.84
N ILE A 62 -7.81 2.19 -7.26
CA ILE A 62 -6.59 2.50 -8.02
C ILE A 62 -6.37 1.49 -9.15
N ALA A 63 -6.43 0.19 -8.84
CA ALA A 63 -6.23 -0.84 -9.85
C ALA A 63 -7.30 -0.80 -10.96
N SER A 64 -8.57 -0.60 -10.60
CA SER A 64 -9.67 -0.64 -11.56
C SER A 64 -9.85 0.65 -12.37
N GLN A 65 -9.79 1.80 -11.71
CA GLN A 65 -10.10 3.10 -12.30
C GLN A 65 -8.85 3.82 -12.78
N HIS A 66 -7.81 3.89 -11.94
CA HIS A 66 -6.62 4.68 -12.26
C HIS A 66 -5.68 3.94 -13.23
N MET A 67 -5.46 2.64 -13.00
CA MET A 67 -4.68 1.79 -13.89
C MET A 67 -5.50 1.20 -15.05
N GLY A 68 -6.83 1.38 -15.05
CA GLY A 68 -7.70 0.98 -16.15
C GLY A 68 -7.86 -0.53 -16.34
N LEU A 69 -7.66 -1.34 -15.28
CA LEU A 69 -7.74 -2.81 -15.37
C LEU A 69 -9.17 -3.37 -15.41
N GLY A 70 -10.17 -2.49 -15.47
CA GLY A 70 -11.57 -2.87 -15.53
C GLY A 70 -12.14 -3.26 -14.16
N PRO A 71 -13.32 -3.89 -14.11
CA PRO A 71 -14.01 -4.22 -12.86
C PRO A 71 -13.16 -5.12 -11.96
N SER A 72 -13.21 -4.86 -10.65
CA SER A 72 -12.46 -5.66 -9.70
C SER A 72 -12.95 -7.12 -9.65
N THR A 73 -11.99 -8.05 -9.65
CA THR A 73 -12.24 -9.47 -9.52
C THR A 73 -12.11 -9.90 -8.06
N SER A 74 -12.52 -11.12 -7.73
CA SER A 74 -12.30 -11.66 -6.39
C SER A 74 -10.82 -11.75 -6.04
N SER A 75 -9.95 -12.03 -7.01
CA SER A 75 -8.50 -12.04 -6.81
C SER A 75 -7.93 -10.64 -6.57
N SER A 76 -8.32 -9.63 -7.35
CA SER A 76 -7.80 -8.26 -7.17
C SER A 76 -8.27 -7.63 -5.85
N ARG A 77 -9.49 -7.95 -5.41
CA ARG A 77 -10.00 -7.60 -4.07
C ARG A 77 -9.20 -8.29 -2.96
N ALA A 78 -8.93 -9.59 -3.09
CA ALA A 78 -8.14 -10.34 -2.10
C ALA A 78 -6.69 -9.81 -2.00
N ALA A 79 -6.07 -9.46 -3.13
CA ALA A 79 -4.74 -8.86 -3.19
C ALA A 79 -4.71 -7.49 -2.47
N SER A 80 -5.70 -6.64 -2.75
CA SER A 80 -5.85 -5.33 -2.11
C SER A 80 -6.09 -5.42 -0.60
N ASP A 81 -6.95 -6.36 -0.16
CA ASP A 81 -7.21 -6.63 1.25
C ASP A 81 -5.96 -7.12 1.98
N ARG A 82 -5.25 -8.10 1.40
CA ARG A 82 -3.98 -8.60 1.94
C ARG A 82 -2.95 -7.48 2.08
N THR A 83 -2.84 -6.62 1.07
CA THR A 83 -1.89 -5.50 1.07
C THR A 83 -2.23 -4.50 2.16
N ALA A 84 -3.50 -4.10 2.30
CA ALA A 84 -3.94 -3.19 3.35
C ALA A 84 -3.67 -3.75 4.76
N LYS A 85 -3.91 -5.06 4.96
CA LYS A 85 -3.60 -5.76 6.22
C LYS A 85 -2.12 -5.76 6.54
N LEU A 86 -1.26 -6.13 5.59
CA LEU A 86 0.20 -6.14 5.77
C LEU A 86 0.75 -4.74 6.08
N ILE A 87 0.24 -3.70 5.42
CA ILE A 87 0.62 -2.32 5.75
C ILE A 87 0.15 -1.97 7.17
N SER A 88 -1.09 -2.31 7.54
CA SER A 88 -1.61 -2.06 8.89
C SER A 88 -0.78 -2.75 9.98
N GLU A 89 -0.43 -4.02 9.78
CA GLU A 89 0.43 -4.79 10.68
C GLU A 89 1.83 -4.18 10.77
N TYR A 90 2.41 -3.78 9.64
CA TYR A 90 3.71 -3.10 9.61
C TYR A 90 3.67 -1.79 10.41
N LEU A 91 2.62 -0.99 10.24
CA LEU A 91 2.42 0.26 10.96
C LEU A 91 2.17 0.06 12.45
N GLY A 92 1.62 -1.09 12.87
CA GLY A 92 1.44 -1.46 14.27
C GLY A 92 2.75 -1.53 15.07
N ASN A 93 3.90 -1.65 14.40
CA ASN A 93 5.22 -1.64 15.04
C ASN A 93 5.73 -0.24 15.41
N PHE A 94 4.98 0.81 15.07
CA PHE A 94 5.37 2.20 15.31
C PHE A 94 4.33 2.91 16.18
N PRO A 95 4.75 3.86 17.03
CA PRO A 95 3.83 4.61 17.88
C PRO A 95 2.79 5.36 17.04
N ALA A 96 1.65 5.64 17.66
CA ALA A 96 0.64 6.50 17.07
C ALA A 96 1.22 7.91 16.80
N GLY A 97 0.75 8.55 15.73
CA GLY A 97 1.21 9.87 15.32
C GLY A 97 1.95 9.90 13.97
N PRO A 98 2.56 11.05 13.63
CA PRO A 98 3.19 11.26 12.33
C PRO A 98 4.43 10.37 12.16
N LEU A 99 4.62 9.87 10.95
CA LEU A 99 5.80 9.11 10.55
C LEU A 99 6.58 9.88 9.49
N LYS A 100 7.91 9.73 9.52
CA LYS A 100 8.76 10.07 8.38
C LYS A 100 8.88 8.86 7.45
N VAL A 101 9.17 9.10 6.18
CA VAL A 101 9.60 8.05 5.25
C VAL A 101 11.11 8.20 5.08
N ARG A 102 11.86 7.10 5.17
CA ARG A 102 13.30 7.03 4.93
C ARG A 102 13.61 6.08 3.78
#